data_AF-A0A6J6TGM7-F1
#
_entry.id   AF-A0A6J6TGM7-F1
#
_cell.length_a   1.000
_cell.length_b   1.000
_cell.length_c   1.000
_cell.angle_alpha   90.00
_cell.angle_beta   90.00
_cell.angle_gamma   90.00
#
_symmetry.space_group_name_H-M   'P 1'
#
loop_
_entity.id
_entity.type
_entity.pdbx_description
1 polymer ?
#
loop_
_entity_poly.entity_id
_entity_poly.type
_entity_poly.pdbx_seq_one_letter_code
_entity_poly.pdbx_strand_id
1 'polypeptide(L)' 'MGLRTVGLKRDKDLVERVARLEQEVADLRRHNLRLAELADLVQELLVPMAQRDQERVDAAIAAFQDSL' A
#
# COMPACT_ATOMS: atom_id res chain seq x y z
N MET A 1 42.93 10.46 14.78
CA MET A 1 42.21 9.17 14.64
C MET A 1 40.69 9.26 14.82
N GLY A 2 40.13 10.24 15.55
CA GLY A 2 38.68 10.32 15.84
C GLY A 2 37.74 10.69 14.67
N LEU A 3 38.20 11.40 13.65
CA LEU A 3 37.35 11.78 12.51
C LEU A 3 37.02 10.59 11.59
N ARG A 4 37.94 9.63 11.46
CA ARG A 4 37.75 8.43 10.64
C ARG A 4 36.70 7.47 11.24
N THR A 5 36.67 7.35 12.56
CA THR A 5 35.74 6.45 13.26
C THR A 5 34.31 6.99 13.30
N VAL A 6 34.13 8.31 13.32
CA VAL A 6 32.81 8.95 13.23
C VAL A 6 32.20 8.83 11.83
N GLY A 7 33.01 8.96 10.76
CA GLY A 7 32.56 8.71 9.39
C GLY A 7 32.06 7.27 9.18
N LEU A 8 32.86 6.30 9.61
CA LEU A 8 32.51 4.86 9.54
C LEU A 8 31.24 4.51 10.30
N LYS A 9 30.96 5.16 11.44
CA LYS A 9 29.70 4.95 12.17
C LYS A 9 28.50 5.50 11.40
N ARG A 10 28.62 6.71 10.86
CA ARG A 10 27.55 7.33 10.03
C ARG A 10 27.27 6.50 8.78
N ASP A 11 28.30 6.00 8.11
CA ASP A 11 28.13 5.18 6.91
C ASP A 11 27.39 3.87 7.23
N LYS A 12 27.73 3.22 8.35
CA LYS A 12 27.03 2.02 8.82
C LYS A 12 25.57 2.31 9.18
N ASP A 13 25.31 3.39 9.92
CA ASP A 13 23.95 3.79 10.29
C ASP A 13 23.11 4.09 9.04
N LEU A 14 23.70 4.71 8.01
CA LEU A 14 23.04 4.98 6.74
C LEU A 14 22.74 3.68 5.97
N VAL A 15 23.70 2.75 5.90
CA VAL A 15 23.49 1.45 5.24
C VAL A 15 22.38 0.65 5.91
N GLU A 16 22.36 0.60 7.24
CA GLU A 16 21.29 -0.09 7.99
C GLU A 16 19.92 0.57 7.77
N ARG A 17 19.88 1.90 7.73
CA ARG A 17 18.63 2.64 7.46
C ARG A 17 18.14 2.41 6.04
N VAL A 18 19.03 2.44 5.05
CA VAL A 18 18.69 2.15 3.65
C VAL A 18 18.17 0.74 3.50
N ALA A 19 18.85 -0.26 4.07
CA ALA A 19 18.40 -1.66 4.03
C ALA A 19 17.00 -1.84 4.64
N ARG A 20 16.70 -1.14 5.74
CA ARG A 20 15.37 -1.15 6.35
C ARG A 20 14.32 -0.52 5.43
N LEU A 21 14.62 0.64 4.85
CA LEU A 21 13.71 1.32 3.92
C LEU A 21 13.47 0.49 2.66
N GLU A 22 14.50 -0.18 2.14
CA GLU A 22 14.36 -1.10 1.01
C GLU A 22 13.43 -2.27 1.34
N GLN A 23 13.53 -2.81 2.55
CA GLN A 23 12.61 -3.85 3.03
C GLN A 23 11.17 -3.33 3.15
N GLU A 24 10.97 -2.17 3.76
CA GLU A 24 9.65 -1.55 3.90
C GLU A 24 9.01 -1.25 2.54
N VAL A 25 9.79 -0.76 1.56
CA VAL A 25 9.33 -0.53 0.19
C VAL A 25 8.97 -1.84 -0.50
N ALA A 26 9.76 -2.90 -0.31
CA ALA A 26 9.45 -4.22 -0.85
C ALA A 26 8.14 -4.77 -0.28
N ASP A 27 7.89 -4.58 1.03
CA ASP A 27 6.67 -4.97 1.70
C ASP A 27 5.46 -4.19 1.16
N LEU A 28 5.58 -2.87 1.04
CA LEU A 28 4.54 -2.01 0.46
C LEU A 28 4.19 -2.41 -0.97
N ARG A 29 5.19 -2.72 -1.81
CA ARG A 29 4.96 -3.19 -3.17
C ARG A 29 4.19 -4.50 -3.20
N ARG A 30 4.50 -5.46 -2.31
CA ARG A 30 3.77 -6.72 -2.20
C ARG A 30 2.32 -6.51 -1.74
N HIS A 31 2.10 -5.61 -0.78
CA HIS A 31 0.75 -5.29 -0.33
C HIS A 31 -0.07 -4.61 -1.43
N ASN A 32 0.51 -3.65 -2.15
CA ASN A 32 -0.18 -2.99 -3.25
C ASN A 32 -0.55 -3.95 -4.38
N LEU A 33 0.30 -4.95 -4.68
CA LEU A 33 -0.03 -5.98 -5.66
C LEU A 33 -1.27 -6.79 -5.22
N ARG A 34 -1.28 -7.27 -3.97
CA ARG A 34 -2.43 -8.00 -3.43
C ARG A 34 -3.70 -7.16 -3.35
N LEU A 35 -3.55 -5.87 -3.05
CA LEU A 35 -4.67 -4.93 -3.03
C LEU A 35 -5.24 -4.72 -4.44
N ALA A 36 -4.38 -4.63 -5.46
CA ALA A 36 -4.82 -4.55 -6.86
C ALA A 36 -5.57 -5.82 -7.27
N GLU A 37 -5.02 -7.01 -6.96
CA GLU A 37 -5.69 -8.30 -7.21
C GLU A 37 -7.07 -8.37 -6.53
N LEU A 38 -7.17 -7.90 -5.29
CA LEU A 38 -8.44 -7.83 -4.58
C LEU A 38 -9.41 -6.83 -5.22
N ALA A 39 -8.92 -5.67 -5.65
CA ALA A 39 -9.72 -4.67 -6.33
C ALA A 39 -10.25 -5.20 -7.67
N ASP A 40 -9.47 -5.99 -8.39
CA ASP A 40 -9.90 -6.65 -9.63
C ASP A 40 -11.00 -7.68 -9.34
N LEU A 41 -10.83 -8.54 -8.33
CA LEU A 41 -11.87 -9.49 -7.91
C LEU A 41 -13.15 -8.79 -7.45
N VAL A 42 -13.03 -7.69 -6.71
CA VAL A 42 -14.17 -6.90 -6.28
C VAL A 42 -14.87 -6.26 -7.48
N GLN A 43 -14.14 -5.76 -8.48
CA GLN A 43 -14.74 -5.25 -9.72
C GLN A 43 -15.49 -6.35 -10.50
N GLU A 44 -14.89 -7.53 -10.64
CA GLU A 44 -15.51 -8.68 -11.29
C GLU A 44 -16.81 -9.11 -10.59
N LEU A 45 -16.92 -8.92 -9.28
CA LEU A 45 -18.11 -9.25 -8.50
C LEU A 45 -19.13 -8.10 -8.44
N LEU A 46 -18.67 -6.85 -8.34
CA LEU A 46 -19.53 -5.66 -8.26
C LEU A 46 -20.22 -5.36 -9.58
N VAL A 47 -19.58 -5.58 -10.73
CA VAL A 47 -20.22 -5.36 -12.05
C VAL A 47 -21.50 -6.23 -12.21
N PRO A 48 -21.47 -7.55 -11.93
CA PRO A 48 -22.68 -8.38 -11.92
C PRO A 48 -23.72 -7.97 -10.87
N MET A 49 -23.30 -7.47 -9.71
CA MET A 49 -24.23 -7.05 -8.65
C MET A 49 -24.90 -5.71 -8.95
N ALA A 50 -24.16 -4.75 -9.50
CA ALA A 50 -24.67 -3.46 -9.96
C ALA A 50 -25.68 -3.64 -11.10
N GLN A 51 -25.42 -4.57 -12.03
CA GLN A 51 -26.40 -4.96 -13.06
C GLN A 51 -27.69 -5.56 -12.48
N ARG A 52 -27.63 -6.18 -11.30
CA ARG A 52 -28.81 -6.74 -10.62
C ARG A 52 -29.58 -5.71 -9.79
N ASP A 53 -28.91 -4.71 -9.20
CA ASP A 53 -29.51 -3.72 -8.31
C ASP A 53 -28.65 -2.44 -8.18
N GLN A 54 -28.72 -1.57 -9.19
CA GLN A 54 -27.88 -0.35 -9.30
C GLN A 54 -28.15 0.66 -8.19
N GLU A 55 -29.42 0.88 -7.80
CA GLU A 55 -29.81 1.86 -6.78
C GLU A 55 -29.18 1.54 -5.41
N ARG A 56 -29.15 0.26 -5.05
CA ARG A 56 -28.57 -0.19 -3.78
C ARG A 56 -27.04 -0.05 -3.77
N VAL A 57 -26.39 -0.20 -4.93
CA VAL A 57 -24.95 0.01 -5.10
C VAL A 57 -24.61 1.49 -4.99
N ASP A 58 -25.35 2.36 -5.66
CA ASP A 58 -25.14 3.81 -5.62
C ASP A 58 -25.28 4.35 -4.19
N ALA A 59 -26.28 3.88 -3.43
CA ALA A 59 -26.47 4.26 -2.03
C ALA A 59 -25.29 3.80 -1.13
N ALA A 60 -24.74 2.61 -1.37
CA ALA A 60 -23.59 2.12 -0.62
C ALA A 60 -22.30 2.90 -0.96
N ILE A 61 -22.09 3.29 -2.22
CA ILE A 61 -20.97 4.12 -2.65
C ILE A 61 -21.05 5.51 -1.99
N ALA A 62 -22.22 6.13 -2.00
CA ALA A 62 -22.43 7.43 -1.37
C ALA A 62 -22.09 7.39 0.14
N ALA A 63 -22.58 6.37 0.85
CA ALA A 63 -22.29 6.20 2.27
C ALA A 63 -20.79 5.99 2.56
N PHE A 64 -20.06 5.30 1.68
CA PHE A 64 -18.61 5.13 1.81
C PHE A 64 -17.86 6.45 1.59
N GLN A 65 -18.22 7.22 0.56
CA GLN A 65 -17.62 8.51 0.27
C GLN A 65 -17.80 9.52 1.41
N ASP A 66 -18.96 9.50 2.07
CA ASP A 66 -19.23 10.36 3.25
C ASP A 66 -18.42 9.95 4.50
N SER A 67 -17.85 8.74 4.53
CA SER A 67 -17.08 8.20 5.65
C SER A 67 -15.57 8.42 5.56
N LEU A 68 -15.08 8.84 4.38
CA LEU A 68 -13.69 9.19 4.10
C LEU A 68 -13.38 10.66 4.45
#